data_AF-T0V6G3-F1
#
_entry.id   AF-T0V6G3-F1
#
_cell.length_a   1.000
_cell.length_b   1.000
_cell.length_c   1.000
_cell.angle_alpha   90.00
_cell.angle_beta   90.00
_cell.angle_gamma   90.00
#
_symmetry.space_group_name_H-M   'P 1'
#
loop_
_entity.id
_entity.type
_entity.pdbx_description
1 polymer ?
#
loop_
_entity_poly.entity_id
_entity_poly.type
_entity_poly.pdbx_seq_one_letter_code
_entity_poly.pdbx_strand_id
1 'polypeptide(L)'
;MSVNSQTYQIHDSLNDFLKGKVPNLFTVIVSDYSYLVVPDMDDFQESIKGTATTQATYVGVNVKDPSHDAKKNSNLLDKITDKETQQLAGQTTGLPKSYFTANSRYDAEGMVNGFVGGTFFIGIFLSIIFMLGTVLVIYYKQISEGYEDRERFVILQKIGLDDLQVKQTIGKQVLTVFFLPLIFAFIHLAFAYHMISLIVRIIGVLNPSLMLVVTIIVCGVFFLAYILVFALTSRSYRRIVTM
;
A
#
# COMPACT_ATOMS: atom_id res chain seq x y z
N MET A 1 6.09 28.93 -11.87
CA MET A 1 6.95 27.88 -11.28
C MET A 1 8.25 28.54 -10.86
N SER A 2 8.79 28.28 -9.66
CA SER A 2 10.06 28.89 -9.23
C SER A 2 11.11 27.80 -8.99
N VAL A 3 12.26 27.93 -9.66
CA VAL A 3 13.40 27.00 -9.54
C VAL A 3 14.64 27.85 -9.31
N ASN A 4 15.42 27.54 -8.28
CA ASN A 4 16.67 28.23 -7.95
C ASN A 4 16.56 29.77 -7.90
N SER A 5 15.56 30.30 -7.19
CA SER A 5 15.29 31.75 -7.05
C SER A 5 14.92 32.49 -8.34
N GLN A 6 14.78 31.78 -9.47
CA GLN A 6 14.22 32.30 -10.71
C GLN A 6 12.75 31.88 -10.84
N THR A 7 11.90 32.83 -11.24
CA THR A 7 10.46 32.60 -11.43
C THR A 7 10.15 32.49 -12.91
N TYR A 8 9.61 31.34 -13.30
CA TYR A 8 9.22 30.98 -14.65
C TYR A 8 7.69 31.11 -14.80
N GLN A 9 7.26 31.79 -15.85
CA GLN A 9 5.86 31.87 -16.29
C GLN A 9 5.56 30.65 -17.17
N ILE A 10 4.46 29.94 -16.89
CA ILE A 10 4.03 28.82 -17.72
C ILE A 10 3.30 29.43 -18.94
N HIS A 11 3.87 29.27 -20.13
CA HIS A 11 3.30 29.80 -21.37
C HIS A 11 2.16 28.93 -21.91
N ASP A 12 2.37 27.61 -21.91
CA ASP A 12 1.38 26.60 -22.33
C ASP A 12 1.53 25.33 -21.51
N SER A 13 0.41 24.65 -21.26
CA SER A 13 0.38 23.33 -20.62
C SER A 13 0.14 22.27 -21.69
N LEU A 14 1.11 21.37 -21.90
CA LEU A 14 0.91 20.19 -22.73
C LEU A 14 0.20 19.09 -21.94
N ASN A 15 -0.77 18.44 -22.57
CA ASN A 15 -1.32 17.16 -22.10
C ASN A 15 -0.21 16.10 -22.04
N ASP A 16 -0.39 15.12 -21.14
CA ASP A 16 0.57 14.06 -20.81
C ASP A 16 1.27 13.44 -22.05
N PHE A 17 2.47 13.95 -22.33
CA PHE A 17 3.24 13.58 -23.51
C PHE A 17 4.15 12.37 -23.26
N LEU A 18 4.29 11.95 -22.00
CA LEU A 18 5.25 10.93 -21.58
C LEU A 18 4.58 9.62 -21.17
N LYS A 19 3.41 9.67 -20.53
CA LYS A 19 2.73 8.46 -20.03
C LYS A 19 2.40 7.50 -21.17
N GLY A 20 3.01 6.32 -21.11
CA GLY A 20 2.90 5.28 -22.13
C GLY A 20 3.75 5.51 -23.39
N LYS A 21 4.50 6.62 -23.50
CA LYS A 21 5.35 6.96 -24.64
C LYS A 21 6.84 6.93 -24.33
N VAL A 22 7.23 7.27 -23.10
CA VAL A 22 8.64 7.24 -22.64
C VAL A 22 8.78 6.28 -21.46
N PRO A 23 9.66 5.27 -21.53
CA PRO A 23 9.93 4.38 -20.40
C PRO A 23 10.57 5.17 -19.26
N ASN A 24 9.80 5.47 -18.22
CA ASN A 24 10.30 6.14 -17.02
C ASN A 24 9.78 5.43 -15.78
N LEU A 25 10.65 4.72 -15.08
CA LEU A 25 10.30 3.97 -13.86
C LEU A 25 9.75 4.89 -12.76
N PHE A 26 10.20 6.15 -12.73
CA PHE A 26 9.75 7.10 -11.74
C PHE A 26 8.36 7.66 -12.02
N THR A 27 7.88 7.69 -13.27
CA THR A 27 6.47 8.07 -13.55
C THR A 27 5.45 7.09 -12.97
N VAL A 28 5.89 5.87 -12.62
CA VAL A 28 5.07 4.87 -11.91
C VAL A 28 5.00 5.17 -10.40
N ILE A 29 6.04 5.82 -9.85
CA ILE A 29 6.25 5.97 -8.40
C ILE A 29 5.94 7.41 -7.92
N VAL A 30 6.20 8.43 -8.74
CA VAL A 30 6.02 9.85 -8.41
C VAL A 30 5.34 10.57 -9.58
N SER A 31 4.25 11.29 -9.29
CA SER A 31 3.49 12.06 -10.28
C SER A 31 4.03 13.47 -10.50
N ASP A 32 4.80 14.00 -9.56
CA ASP A 32 5.25 15.40 -9.54
C ASP A 32 6.61 15.58 -10.25
N TYR A 33 6.74 15.05 -11.47
CA TYR A 33 7.88 15.38 -12.33
C TYR A 33 7.53 16.57 -13.22
N SER A 34 8.33 17.64 -13.10
CA SER A 34 8.34 18.71 -14.09
C SER A 34 9.45 18.42 -15.10
N TYR A 35 9.07 18.27 -16.37
CA TYR A 35 10.02 18.13 -17.47
C TYR A 35 10.26 19.49 -18.09
N LEU A 36 11.52 19.90 -18.17
CA LEU A 36 11.93 21.08 -18.91
C LEU A 36 12.52 20.62 -20.25
N VAL A 37 11.86 21.00 -21.34
CA VAL A 37 12.37 20.78 -22.69
C VAL A 37 13.10 22.04 -23.11
N VAL A 38 14.39 21.91 -23.43
CA VAL A 38 15.23 23.03 -23.88
C VAL A 38 15.56 22.86 -25.37
N PRO A 39 15.56 23.95 -26.17
CA PRO A 39 15.90 23.89 -27.59
C PRO A 39 17.36 23.49 -27.82
N ASP A 40 18.26 23.97 -26.95
CA ASP A 40 19.69 23.71 -26.98
C ASP A 40 20.16 23.34 -25.57
N MET A 41 20.85 22.20 -25.45
CA MET A 41 21.30 21.67 -24.17
C MET A 41 22.60 22.35 -23.70
N ASP A 42 23.44 22.80 -24.62
CA ASP A 42 24.72 23.43 -24.30
C ASP A 42 24.49 24.82 -23.69
N ASP A 43 23.59 25.60 -24.29
CA ASP A 43 23.14 26.89 -23.75
C ASP A 43 22.53 26.73 -22.35
N PHE A 44 21.72 25.68 -22.15
CA PHE A 44 21.11 25.41 -20.86
C PHE A 44 22.15 25.02 -19.80
N GLN A 45 23.11 24.16 -20.14
CA GLN A 45 24.20 23.76 -19.24
C GLN A 45 25.05 24.97 -18.81
N GLU A 46 25.31 25.90 -19.74
CA GLU A 46 26.01 27.14 -19.41
C GLU A 46 25.20 28.01 -18.43
N SER A 47 23.87 28.08 -18.58
CA SER A 47 22.99 28.86 -17.70
C SER A 47 22.91 28.34 -16.26
N ILE A 48 23.15 27.05 -16.02
CA ILE A 48 23.10 26.40 -14.69
C ILE A 48 24.48 26.10 -14.10
N LYS A 49 25.55 26.61 -14.73
CA LYS A 49 26.94 26.40 -14.35
C LYS A 49 27.17 26.78 -12.89
N GLY A 50 27.76 25.85 -12.11
CA GLY A 50 27.91 25.98 -10.65
C GLY A 50 26.84 25.22 -9.85
N THR A 51 25.83 24.67 -10.50
CA THR A 51 24.87 23.72 -9.88
C THR A 51 25.39 22.29 -10.04
N ALA A 52 25.21 21.44 -9.02
CA ALA A 52 25.50 20.01 -9.14
C ALA A 52 24.48 19.36 -10.10
N THR A 53 24.96 18.92 -11.27
CA THR A 53 24.15 18.25 -12.28
C THR A 53 24.60 16.81 -12.49
N THR A 54 23.64 15.90 -12.69
CA THR A 54 23.90 14.52 -13.09
C THR A 54 23.31 14.28 -14.47
N GLN A 55 24.10 13.76 -15.40
CA GLN A 55 23.62 13.36 -16.72
C GLN A 55 23.18 11.89 -16.67
N ALA A 56 21.95 11.62 -17.10
CA ALA A 56 21.42 10.28 -17.24
C ALA A 56 20.91 10.08 -18.67
N THR A 57 21.34 9.00 -19.32
CA THR A 57 20.90 8.66 -20.68
C THR A 57 19.95 7.46 -20.60
N TYR A 58 18.69 7.69 -20.96
CA TYR A 58 17.65 6.66 -20.96
C TYR A 58 17.47 6.09 -22.36
N VAL A 59 17.57 4.77 -22.51
CA VAL A 59 17.32 4.09 -23.79
C VAL A 59 16.10 3.18 -23.63
N GLY A 60 15.03 3.50 -24.35
CA GLY A 60 13.83 2.66 -24.42
C GLY A 60 13.88 1.75 -25.64
N VAL A 61 13.75 0.43 -25.44
CA VAL A 61 13.67 -0.51 -26.57
C VAL A 61 12.32 -1.19 -26.59
N ASN A 62 11.62 -1.05 -27.72
CA ASN A 62 10.33 -1.67 -27.94
C ASN A 62 10.52 -3.09 -28.52
N VAL A 63 10.11 -4.11 -27.77
CA VAL A 63 10.21 -5.52 -28.20
C VAL A 63 8.90 -5.93 -28.86
N LYS A 64 8.96 -6.32 -30.15
CA LYS A 64 7.78 -6.71 -30.95
C LYS A 64 7.09 -8.00 -30.47
N ASP A 65 7.84 -8.96 -29.92
CA ASP A 65 7.31 -10.21 -29.34
C ASP A 65 7.81 -10.40 -27.90
N PRO A 66 7.01 -10.05 -26.88
CA PRO A 66 7.43 -10.03 -25.49
C PRO A 66 7.66 -11.42 -24.87
N SER A 67 7.23 -12.51 -25.49
CA SER A 67 7.20 -13.82 -24.80
C SER A 67 8.50 -14.62 -24.99
N HIS A 68 8.98 -14.73 -26.23
CA HIS A 68 10.16 -15.55 -26.56
C HIS A 68 11.46 -14.75 -26.58
N ASP A 69 11.41 -13.49 -27.04
CA ASP A 69 12.60 -12.68 -27.24
C ASP A 69 12.87 -11.69 -26.10
N ALA A 70 11.94 -11.45 -25.18
CA ALA A 70 12.11 -10.42 -24.17
C ALA A 70 13.28 -10.68 -23.22
N LYS A 71 13.45 -11.91 -22.73
CA LYS A 71 14.60 -12.23 -21.85
C LYS A 71 15.94 -12.15 -22.59
N LYS A 72 15.97 -12.52 -23.87
CA LYS A 72 17.16 -12.41 -24.72
C LYS A 72 17.49 -10.93 -25.00
N ASN A 73 16.47 -10.12 -25.27
CA ASN A 73 16.62 -8.69 -25.52
C ASN A 73 17.02 -7.95 -24.25
N SER A 74 16.43 -8.25 -23.09
CA SER A 74 16.84 -7.74 -21.78
C SER A 74 18.34 -7.98 -21.52
N ASN A 75 18.82 -9.22 -21.70
CA ASN A 75 20.26 -9.52 -21.57
C ASN A 75 21.15 -8.77 -22.58
N LEU A 76 20.65 -8.47 -23.77
CA LEU A 76 21.38 -7.66 -24.76
C LEU A 76 21.40 -6.18 -24.35
N LEU A 77 20.30 -5.67 -23.79
CA LEU A 77 20.20 -4.31 -23.26
C LEU A 77 21.14 -4.11 -22.08
N ASP A 78 21.21 -5.07 -21.16
CA ASP A 78 22.16 -5.04 -20.04
C ASP A 78 23.61 -5.00 -20.55
N LYS A 79 23.96 -5.86 -21.52
CA LYS A 79 25.30 -5.87 -22.12
C LYS A 79 25.67 -4.58 -22.83
N ILE A 80 24.74 -3.95 -23.54
CA ILE A 80 24.97 -2.66 -24.20
C ILE A 80 25.13 -1.58 -23.13
N THR A 81 24.26 -1.55 -22.13
CA THR A 81 24.29 -0.62 -21.00
C THR A 81 25.63 -0.70 -20.25
N ASP A 82 26.11 -1.91 -19.96
CA ASP A 82 27.38 -2.14 -19.28
C ASP A 82 28.57 -1.65 -20.12
N LYS A 83 28.56 -1.92 -21.44
CA LYS A 83 29.60 -1.46 -22.35
C LYS A 83 29.67 0.05 -22.45
N GLU A 84 28.52 0.71 -22.62
CA GLU A 84 28.45 2.18 -22.70
C GLU A 84 28.84 2.81 -21.36
N THR A 85 28.34 2.28 -20.24
CA THR A 85 28.69 2.75 -18.90
C THR A 85 30.21 2.64 -18.64
N GLN A 86 30.85 1.56 -19.08
CA GLN A 86 32.31 1.39 -18.96
C GLN A 86 33.10 2.35 -19.86
N GLN A 87 32.63 2.62 -21.08
CA GLN A 87 33.28 3.58 -21.99
C GLN A 87 33.21 5.01 -21.44
N LEU A 88 32.06 5.42 -20.91
CA LEU A 88 31.91 6.77 -20.33
C LEU A 88 32.63 6.92 -18.99
N ALA A 89 32.75 5.85 -18.19
CA ALA A 89 33.52 5.88 -16.95
C ALA A 89 35.01 6.21 -17.18
N GLY A 90 35.55 5.91 -18.37
CA GLY A 90 36.91 6.27 -18.76
C GLY A 90 37.09 7.73 -19.20
N GLN A 91 36.00 8.48 -19.44
CA GLN A 91 36.05 9.85 -19.97
C GLN A 91 35.71 10.93 -18.94
N THR A 92 35.06 10.58 -17.82
CA THR A 92 34.63 11.55 -16.80
C THR A 92 35.41 11.37 -15.49
N THR A 93 36.64 11.88 -15.40
CA THR A 93 37.32 12.04 -14.11
C THR A 93 36.72 13.21 -13.34
N GLY A 94 35.81 12.92 -12.40
CA GLY A 94 35.35 13.89 -11.39
C GLY A 94 33.89 14.34 -11.47
N LEU A 95 33.09 13.83 -12.41
CA LEU A 95 31.62 14.03 -12.45
C LEU A 95 30.90 12.74 -12.02
N PRO A 96 29.70 12.83 -11.39
CA PRO A 96 28.94 11.65 -11.00
C PRO A 96 28.61 10.82 -12.23
N LYS A 97 28.94 9.52 -12.17
CA LYS A 97 28.80 8.50 -13.23
C LYS A 97 27.57 8.74 -14.11
N SER A 98 27.76 8.83 -15.42
CA SER A 98 26.66 8.74 -16.38
C SER A 98 26.02 7.35 -16.26
N TYR A 99 24.78 7.29 -15.79
CA TYR A 99 24.03 6.04 -15.69
C TYR A 99 23.31 5.80 -17.02
N PHE A 100 23.72 4.74 -17.72
CA PHE A 100 22.89 4.18 -18.78
C PHE A 100 21.87 3.25 -18.14
N THR A 101 20.63 3.35 -18.59
CA THR A 101 19.58 2.42 -18.20
C THR A 101 18.77 2.10 -19.43
N ALA A 102 18.72 0.81 -19.74
CA ALA A 102 17.91 0.27 -20.81
C ALA A 102 16.86 -0.64 -20.20
N ASN A 103 15.58 -0.30 -20.40
CA ASN A 103 14.46 -1.13 -19.96
C ASN A 103 13.60 -1.48 -21.16
N SER A 104 13.17 -2.74 -21.24
CA SER A 104 12.06 -3.11 -22.11
C SER A 104 10.73 -2.91 -21.38
N ARG A 105 9.65 -2.73 -22.14
CA ARG A 105 8.30 -2.71 -21.57
C ARG A 105 7.97 -4.00 -20.82
N TYR A 106 8.45 -5.15 -21.32
CA TYR A 106 8.26 -6.44 -20.68
C TYR A 106 8.91 -6.51 -19.29
N ASP A 107 10.14 -6.02 -19.16
CA ASP A 107 10.86 -6.03 -17.87
C ASP A 107 10.18 -5.11 -16.85
N ALA A 108 9.75 -3.93 -17.29
CA ALA A 108 9.01 -2.99 -16.46
C ALA A 108 7.65 -3.57 -16.00
N GLU A 109 6.88 -4.17 -16.92
CA GLU A 109 5.61 -4.84 -16.58
C GLU A 109 5.83 -6.04 -15.65
N GLY A 110 6.86 -6.85 -15.89
CA GLY A 110 7.21 -7.99 -15.04
C GLY A 110 7.57 -7.57 -13.61
N MET A 111 8.37 -6.52 -13.47
CA MET A 111 8.73 -5.97 -12.16
C MET A 111 7.50 -5.38 -11.44
N VAL A 112 6.68 -4.58 -12.13
CA VAL A 112 5.46 -4.00 -11.55
C VAL A 112 4.49 -5.10 -11.13
N ASN A 113 4.24 -6.09 -11.99
CA ASN A 113 3.36 -7.21 -11.67
C ASN A 113 3.89 -8.07 -10.52
N GLY A 114 5.21 -8.32 -10.48
CA GLY A 114 5.84 -9.05 -9.38
C GLY A 114 5.71 -8.32 -8.05
N PHE A 115 5.94 -7.01 -8.04
CA PHE A 115 5.79 -6.17 -6.85
C PHE A 115 4.33 -6.09 -6.40
N VAL A 116 3.42 -5.69 -7.28
CA VAL A 116 1.98 -5.56 -6.99
C VAL A 116 1.40 -6.92 -6.55
N GLY A 117 1.71 -7.99 -7.29
CA GLY A 117 1.24 -9.34 -6.98
C GLY A 117 1.79 -9.85 -5.64
N GLY A 118 3.08 -9.65 -5.37
CA GLY A 118 3.71 -10.02 -4.11
C GLY A 118 3.12 -9.27 -2.92
N THR A 119 2.98 -7.95 -3.03
CA THR A 119 2.35 -7.12 -1.98
C THR A 119 0.89 -7.51 -1.76
N PHE A 120 0.13 -7.78 -2.83
CA PHE A 120 -1.26 -8.21 -2.74
C PHE A 120 -1.41 -9.56 -2.03
N PHE A 121 -0.56 -10.53 -2.38
CA PHE A 121 -0.52 -11.83 -1.72
C PHE A 121 -0.24 -11.70 -0.22
N ILE A 122 0.82 -10.95 0.14
CA ILE A 122 1.18 -10.70 1.55
C ILE A 122 0.03 -10.02 2.29
N GLY A 123 -0.59 -9.00 1.68
CA GLY A 123 -1.71 -8.27 2.27
C GLY A 123 -2.91 -9.16 2.57
N ILE A 124 -3.34 -9.99 1.62
CA ILE A 124 -4.46 -10.94 1.82
C ILE A 124 -4.08 -11.99 2.86
N PHE A 125 -2.90 -12.58 2.75
CA PHE A 125 -2.47 -13.65 3.64
C PHE A 125 -2.39 -13.18 5.10
N LEU A 126 -1.78 -12.01 5.34
CA LEU A 126 -1.73 -11.40 6.67
C LEU A 126 -3.14 -11.05 7.18
N SER A 127 -4.02 -10.53 6.32
CA SER A 127 -5.39 -10.21 6.70
C SER A 127 -6.17 -11.43 7.18
N ILE A 128 -6.03 -12.57 6.50
CA ILE A 128 -6.66 -13.84 6.89
C ILE A 128 -6.09 -14.32 8.23
N ILE A 129 -4.77 -14.34 8.38
CA ILE A 129 -4.11 -14.78 9.63
C ILE A 129 -4.54 -13.93 10.82
N PHE A 130 -4.49 -12.60 10.69
CA PHE A 130 -4.90 -11.70 11.77
C PHE A 130 -6.40 -11.79 12.07
N MET A 131 -7.24 -12.01 11.05
CA MET A 131 -8.66 -12.23 11.28
C MET A 131 -8.89 -13.52 12.05
N LEU A 132 -8.28 -14.64 11.65
CA LEU A 132 -8.37 -15.90 12.38
C LEU A 132 -7.85 -15.76 13.82
N GLY A 133 -6.72 -15.08 14.02
CA GLY A 133 -6.19 -14.79 15.36
C GLY A 133 -7.17 -14.00 16.21
N THR A 134 -7.80 -12.97 15.63
CA THR A 134 -8.81 -12.15 16.31
C THR A 134 -10.03 -12.99 16.71
N VAL A 135 -10.53 -13.83 15.79
CA VAL A 135 -11.65 -14.76 16.05
C VAL A 135 -11.32 -15.69 17.21
N LEU A 136 -10.13 -16.31 17.20
CA LEU A 136 -9.69 -17.23 18.25
C LEU A 136 -9.61 -16.53 19.60
N VAL A 137 -8.95 -15.36 19.67
CA VAL A 137 -8.84 -14.59 20.92
C VAL A 137 -10.21 -14.25 21.48
N ILE A 138 -11.13 -13.79 20.63
CA ILE A 138 -12.48 -13.44 21.07
C ILE A 138 -13.27 -14.69 21.52
N TYR A 139 -13.18 -15.78 20.75
CA TYR A 139 -13.85 -17.03 21.08
C TYR A 139 -13.41 -17.58 22.44
N TYR A 140 -12.09 -17.66 22.67
CA TYR A 140 -11.55 -18.11 23.96
C TYR A 140 -11.97 -17.19 25.10
N LYS A 141 -11.93 -15.87 24.89
CA LYS A 141 -12.36 -14.90 25.90
C LYS A 141 -13.82 -15.07 26.26
N GLN A 142 -14.71 -15.18 25.27
CA GLN A 142 -16.13 -15.40 25.51
C GLN A 142 -16.38 -16.73 26.24
N ILE A 143 -15.73 -17.82 25.85
CA ILE A 143 -15.89 -19.10 26.56
C ILE A 143 -15.42 -19.01 28.01
N SER A 144 -14.25 -18.43 28.25
CA SER A 144 -13.69 -18.28 29.59
C SER A 144 -14.60 -17.44 30.49
N GLU A 145 -15.03 -16.27 30.01
CA GLU A 145 -15.96 -15.39 30.73
C GLU A 145 -17.30 -16.10 30.95
N GLY A 146 -17.81 -16.85 29.95
CA GLY A 146 -19.07 -17.58 30.06
C GLY A 146 -19.10 -18.68 31.12
N TYR A 147 -17.98 -19.39 31.33
CA TYR A 147 -17.87 -20.37 32.41
C TYR A 147 -17.79 -19.72 33.79
N GLU A 148 -17.01 -18.65 33.94
CA GLU A 148 -16.89 -17.91 35.22
C GLU A 148 -18.23 -17.25 35.61
N ASP A 149 -18.88 -16.62 34.64
CA ASP A 149 -20.17 -15.97 34.80
C ASP A 149 -21.25 -16.98 35.22
N ARG A 150 -21.29 -18.17 34.62
CA ARG A 150 -22.22 -19.25 34.98
C ARG A 150 -22.16 -19.58 36.47
N GLU A 151 -20.96 -19.73 37.02
CA GLU A 151 -20.77 -20.06 38.44
C GLU A 151 -21.32 -18.94 39.34
N ARG A 152 -21.01 -17.68 39.02
CA ARG A 152 -21.55 -16.51 39.73
C ARG A 152 -23.07 -16.44 39.63
N PHE A 153 -23.65 -16.79 38.49
CA PHE A 153 -25.11 -16.78 38.31
C PHE A 153 -25.83 -17.81 39.17
N VAL A 154 -25.29 -19.02 39.26
CA VAL A 154 -25.84 -20.04 40.18
C VAL A 154 -25.83 -19.54 41.63
N ILE A 155 -24.82 -18.75 42.02
CA ILE A 155 -24.77 -18.15 43.36
C ILE A 155 -25.81 -17.03 43.50
N LEU A 156 -25.88 -16.09 42.54
CA LEU A 156 -26.82 -14.95 42.56
C LEU A 156 -28.29 -15.38 42.56
N GLN A 157 -28.64 -16.45 41.84
CA GLN A 157 -29.99 -17.01 41.89
C GLN A 157 -30.35 -17.57 43.28
N LYS A 158 -29.39 -18.18 43.99
CA LYS A 158 -29.62 -18.71 45.36
C LYS A 158 -29.90 -17.62 46.39
N ILE A 159 -29.49 -16.38 46.14
CA ILE A 159 -29.74 -15.20 46.98
C ILE A 159 -30.91 -14.33 46.49
N GLY A 160 -31.68 -14.80 45.49
CA GLY A 160 -32.95 -14.20 45.08
C GLY A 160 -32.87 -13.19 43.92
N LEU A 161 -31.77 -13.15 43.17
CA LEU A 161 -31.69 -12.32 41.97
C LEU A 161 -32.56 -12.88 40.84
N ASP A 162 -33.32 -12.01 40.18
CA ASP A 162 -34.16 -12.38 39.05
C ASP A 162 -33.32 -12.69 37.80
N ASP A 163 -33.68 -13.77 37.11
CA ASP A 163 -32.95 -14.35 35.99
C ASP A 163 -32.90 -13.40 34.76
N LEU A 164 -33.84 -12.45 34.70
CA LEU A 164 -33.92 -11.44 33.66
C LEU A 164 -32.85 -10.35 33.84
N GLN A 165 -32.61 -9.91 35.08
CA GLN A 165 -31.61 -8.88 35.41
C GLN A 165 -30.18 -9.41 35.16
N VAL A 166 -29.98 -10.68 35.48
CA VAL A 166 -28.79 -11.47 35.14
C VAL A 166 -28.50 -11.39 33.64
N LYS A 167 -29.44 -11.84 32.80
CA LYS A 167 -29.24 -11.92 31.34
C LYS A 167 -28.99 -10.54 30.70
N GLN A 168 -29.65 -9.49 31.20
CA GLN A 168 -29.44 -8.14 30.71
C GLN A 168 -28.04 -7.60 31.04
N THR A 169 -27.53 -7.88 32.23
CA THR A 169 -26.20 -7.43 32.67
C THR A 169 -25.11 -8.10 31.84
N ILE A 170 -25.20 -9.41 31.64
CA ILE A 170 -24.28 -10.17 30.77
C ILE A 170 -24.29 -9.62 29.35
N GLY A 171 -25.48 -9.42 28.78
CA GLY A 171 -25.62 -8.97 27.39
C GLY A 171 -24.89 -7.65 27.15
N LYS A 172 -24.98 -6.70 28.08
CA LYS A 172 -24.26 -5.42 28.00
C LYS A 172 -22.75 -5.59 28.15
N GLN A 173 -22.29 -6.45 29.06
CA GLN A 173 -20.86 -6.71 29.26
C GLN A 173 -20.24 -7.36 28.02
N VAL A 174 -20.84 -8.44 27.51
CA VAL A 174 -20.37 -9.15 26.31
C VAL A 174 -20.37 -8.23 25.09
N LEU A 175 -21.41 -7.41 24.93
CA LEU A 175 -21.47 -6.43 23.84
C LEU A 175 -20.32 -5.40 23.95
N THR A 176 -20.09 -4.87 25.16
CA THR A 176 -19.05 -3.85 25.37
C THR A 176 -17.66 -4.42 25.13
N VAL A 177 -17.36 -5.59 25.69
CA VAL A 177 -16.06 -6.26 25.54
C VAL A 177 -15.78 -6.61 24.07
N PHE A 178 -16.83 -6.91 23.30
CA PHE A 178 -16.72 -7.24 21.89
C PHE A 178 -16.57 -6.01 20.97
N PHE A 179 -17.39 -4.97 21.18
CA PHE A 179 -17.40 -3.80 20.29
C PHE A 179 -16.33 -2.75 20.61
N LEU A 180 -15.83 -2.70 21.86
CA LEU A 180 -14.82 -1.74 22.26
C LEU A 180 -13.52 -1.87 21.44
N PRO A 181 -12.95 -3.07 21.22
CA PRO A 181 -11.79 -3.24 20.33
C PRO A 181 -12.06 -2.80 18.88
N LEU A 182 -13.26 -3.03 18.38
CA LEU A 182 -13.65 -2.64 17.01
C LEU A 182 -13.69 -1.12 16.83
N ILE A 183 -14.27 -0.41 17.81
CA ILE A 183 -14.25 1.06 17.82
C ILE A 183 -12.81 1.57 17.84
N PHE A 184 -11.97 1.00 18.70
CA PHE A 184 -10.57 1.38 18.78
C PHE A 184 -9.81 1.11 17.47
N ALA A 185 -10.11 0.01 16.78
CA ALA A 185 -9.53 -0.29 15.47
C ALA A 185 -9.88 0.76 14.41
N PHE A 186 -11.13 1.23 14.36
CA PHE A 186 -11.51 2.29 13.42
C PHE A 186 -10.92 3.65 13.77
N ILE A 187 -10.83 3.98 15.07
CA ILE A 187 -10.13 5.19 15.52
C ILE A 187 -8.65 5.10 15.12
N HIS A 188 -7.99 3.99 15.40
CA HIS A 188 -6.60 3.77 15.04
C HIS A 188 -6.38 3.88 13.52
N LEU A 189 -7.28 3.31 12.71
CA LEU A 189 -7.25 3.44 11.26
C LEU A 189 -7.42 4.89 10.81
N ALA A 190 -8.30 5.68 11.45
CA ALA A 190 -8.48 7.08 11.10
C ALA A 190 -7.18 7.89 11.27
N PHE A 191 -6.43 7.65 12.34
CA PHE A 191 -5.11 8.26 12.54
C PHE A 191 -4.06 7.70 11.57
N ALA A 192 -4.07 6.39 11.34
CA ALA A 192 -3.12 5.72 10.45
C ALA A 192 -3.38 6.02 8.96
N TYR A 193 -4.58 6.48 8.59
CA TYR A 193 -5.00 6.69 7.20
C TYR A 193 -4.04 7.62 6.45
N HIS A 194 -3.56 8.68 7.10
CA HIS A 194 -2.58 9.57 6.48
C HIS A 194 -1.29 8.82 6.10
N MET A 195 -0.73 8.05 7.03
CA MET A 195 0.47 7.26 6.79
C MET A 195 0.24 6.18 5.72
N ILE A 196 -0.90 5.48 5.78
CA ILE A 196 -1.29 4.48 4.77
C ILE A 196 -1.39 5.15 3.39
N SER A 197 -1.98 6.35 3.31
CA SER A 197 -2.10 7.09 2.04
C SER A 197 -0.75 7.39 1.39
N LEU A 198 0.27 7.69 2.20
CA LEU A 198 1.62 7.93 1.72
C LEU A 198 2.27 6.64 1.21
N ILE A 199 2.12 5.54 1.95
CA ILE A 199 2.67 4.22 1.57
C ILE A 199 2.05 3.74 0.25
N VAL A 200 0.73 3.80 0.11
CA VAL A 200 0.04 3.31 -1.10
C VAL A 200 0.32 4.22 -2.31
N ARG A 201 0.57 5.53 -2.10
CA ARG A 201 1.04 6.43 -3.16
C ARG A 201 2.40 6.04 -3.72
N ILE A 202 3.33 5.59 -2.88
CA ILE A 202 4.65 5.08 -3.32
C ILE A 202 4.49 3.85 -4.25
N ILE A 203 3.42 3.08 -4.07
CA ILE A 203 3.10 1.89 -4.87
C ILE A 203 2.35 2.26 -6.17
N GLY A 204 2.08 3.55 -6.41
CA GLY A 204 1.48 4.06 -7.65
C GLY A 204 -0.02 4.35 -7.57
N VAL A 205 -0.66 4.28 -6.39
CA VAL A 205 -2.06 4.69 -6.23
C VAL A 205 -2.14 6.18 -5.95
N LEU A 206 -2.40 6.95 -7.00
CA LEU A 206 -2.35 8.42 -6.93
C LEU A 206 -3.71 9.07 -6.70
N ASN A 207 -4.81 8.32 -6.85
CA ASN A 207 -6.17 8.87 -6.73
C ASN A 207 -6.65 8.83 -5.27
N PRO A 208 -6.71 9.96 -4.54
CA PRO A 208 -7.10 9.97 -3.13
C PRO A 208 -8.57 9.60 -2.92
N SER A 209 -9.46 9.95 -3.85
CA SER A 209 -10.88 9.62 -3.77
C SER A 209 -11.11 8.12 -3.91
N LEU A 210 -10.44 7.49 -4.88
CA LEU A 210 -10.49 6.04 -5.06
C LEU A 210 -9.97 5.32 -3.81
N MET A 211 -8.86 5.79 -3.26
CA MET A 211 -8.25 5.20 -2.08
C MET A 211 -9.19 5.26 -0.87
N LEU A 212 -9.85 6.41 -0.64
CA LEU A 212 -10.85 6.56 0.41
C LEU A 212 -12.04 5.61 0.23
N VAL A 213 -12.58 5.51 -0.99
CA VAL A 213 -13.70 4.61 -1.31
C VAL A 213 -13.32 3.16 -1.02
N VAL A 214 -12.13 2.73 -1.46
CA VAL A 214 -11.63 1.38 -1.19
C VAL A 214 -11.46 1.14 0.31
N THR A 215 -10.91 2.10 1.06
CA THR A 215 -10.81 2.01 2.52
C THR A 215 -12.18 1.81 3.17
N ILE A 216 -13.19 2.59 2.79
CA ILE A 216 -14.56 2.45 3.31
C ILE A 216 -15.13 1.07 3.00
N ILE A 217 -14.95 0.57 1.76
CA ILE A 217 -15.41 -0.76 1.36
C ILE A 217 -14.75 -1.84 2.23
N VAL A 218 -13.43 -1.78 2.41
CA VAL A 218 -12.68 -2.74 3.24
C VAL A 218 -13.14 -2.68 4.70
N CYS A 219 -13.33 -1.47 5.26
CA CYS A 219 -13.92 -1.31 6.59
C CYS A 219 -15.31 -1.94 6.69
N GLY A 220 -16.16 -1.79 5.67
CA GLY A 220 -17.49 -2.39 5.62
C GLY A 220 -17.44 -3.91 5.58
N VAL A 221 -16.58 -4.49 4.74
CA VAL A 221 -16.38 -5.95 4.67
C VAL A 221 -15.83 -6.49 5.99
N PHE A 222 -14.83 -5.82 6.56
CA PHE A 222 -14.27 -6.19 7.87
C PHE A 222 -15.32 -6.12 8.97
N PHE A 223 -16.12 -5.05 9.01
CA PHE A 223 -17.22 -4.89 9.97
C PHE A 223 -18.23 -6.04 9.85
N LEU A 224 -18.67 -6.36 8.63
CA LEU A 224 -19.61 -7.45 8.39
C LEU A 224 -19.04 -8.81 8.83
N ALA A 225 -17.78 -9.09 8.50
CA ALA A 225 -17.10 -10.31 8.95
C ALA A 225 -17.01 -10.35 10.49
N TYR A 226 -16.70 -9.23 11.13
CA TYR A 226 -16.62 -9.12 12.58
C TYR A 226 -17.97 -9.35 13.27
N ILE A 227 -19.07 -8.80 12.72
CA ILE A 227 -20.43 -9.06 13.20
C ILE A 227 -20.84 -10.52 13.00
N LEU A 228 -20.44 -11.15 11.89
CA LEU A 228 -20.71 -12.57 11.68
C LEU A 228 -20.01 -13.43 12.74
N VAL A 229 -18.75 -13.12 13.04
CA VAL A 229 -18.00 -13.76 14.12
C VAL A 229 -18.70 -13.55 15.46
N PHE A 230 -19.11 -12.33 15.78
CA PHE A 230 -19.88 -12.03 17.00
C PHE A 230 -21.08 -12.94 17.18
N ALA A 231 -21.88 -13.10 16.12
CA ALA A 231 -23.10 -13.88 16.15
C ALA A 231 -22.80 -15.37 16.38
N LEU A 232 -21.75 -15.89 15.74
CA LEU A 232 -21.30 -17.28 15.93
C LEU A 232 -20.81 -17.51 17.37
N THR A 233 -19.93 -16.66 17.88
CA THR A 233 -19.32 -16.85 19.20
C THR A 233 -20.32 -16.59 20.33
N SER A 234 -21.18 -15.57 20.21
CA SER A 234 -22.21 -15.25 21.22
C SER A 234 -23.27 -16.35 21.32
N ARG A 235 -23.54 -17.08 20.23
CA ARG A 235 -24.41 -18.26 20.27
C ARG A 235 -23.78 -19.39 21.09
N SER A 236 -22.47 -19.60 20.96
CA SER A 236 -21.73 -20.53 21.82
C SER A 236 -21.73 -20.10 23.28
N TYR A 237 -21.47 -18.82 23.57
CA TYR A 237 -21.54 -18.24 24.92
C TYR A 237 -22.90 -18.51 25.58
N ARG A 238 -24.00 -18.13 24.90
CA ARG A 238 -25.36 -18.32 25.45
C ARG A 238 -25.66 -19.78 25.72
N ARG A 239 -25.22 -20.69 24.84
CA ARG A 239 -25.43 -22.13 25.01
C ARG A 239 -24.72 -22.66 26.26
N ILE A 240 -23.49 -22.20 26.53
CA ILE A 240 -22.71 -22.60 27.71
C ILE A 240 -23.38 -22.09 29.00
N VAL A 241 -23.84 -20.84 29.02
CA VAL A 241 -24.45 -20.25 30.22
C VAL A 241 -25.82 -20.87 30.54
N THR A 242 -26.57 -21.33 29.53
CA THR A 242 -27.90 -21.95 29.73
C THR A 242 -27.89 -23.47 30.02
N MET A 243 -26.74 -24.14 29.90
CA MET A 243 -26.56 -25.55 30.31
C MET A 243 -26.20 -25.63 31.79
#